data_AF-A0AAN9GMG5-F1
#
_entry.id   AF-A0AAN9GMG5-F1
#
_cell.length_a   1.000
_cell.length_b   1.000
_cell.length_c   1.000
_cell.angle_alpha   90.00
_cell.angle_beta   90.00
_cell.angle_gamma   90.00
#
_symmetry.space_group_name_H-M   'P 1'
#
loop_
_entity.id
_entity.type
_entity.pdbx_description
1 polymer ?
#
loop_
_entity_poly.entity_id
_entity_poly.type
_entity_poly.pdbx_seq_one_letter_code
_entity_poly.pdbx_strand_id
1 'polypeptide(L)'
;MAYRLLFRRLSPLLRSGSHLVPALNSALRLPRQAVINQNLAARLTGSRSMSSDNYDKQPEILNIQDEEDFEKRVIGSAKPVVVDFHATWCGPCKLLGPRLETIIAGQKGKVIMAKVDIDENVELAMRYNVQSVPTVYGVKDGKVLTSFIGLKEDDEIKSFVAGLM
;
A
#
# COMPACT_ATOMS: atom_id res chain seq x y z
N MET A 1 -18.62 35.67 -43.42
CA MET A 1 -19.56 35.04 -44.39
C MET A 1 -19.32 33.54 -44.34
N ALA A 2 -20.22 32.62 -44.00
CA ALA A 2 -21.67 32.65 -43.92
C ALA A 2 -22.16 31.59 -42.90
N TYR A 3 -23.13 31.97 -42.07
CA TYR A 3 -23.98 31.08 -41.28
C TYR A 3 -25.06 30.45 -42.19
N ARG A 4 -25.30 29.14 -42.11
CA ARG A 4 -26.56 28.46 -42.54
C ARG A 4 -26.68 27.10 -41.83
N LEU A 5 -27.49 27.01 -40.76
CA LEU A 5 -28.83 26.39 -40.69
C LEU A 5 -28.83 24.86 -40.92
N LEU A 6 -28.93 24.04 -39.85
CA LEU A 6 -30.16 23.51 -39.22
C LEU A 6 -31.01 22.59 -40.11
N PHE A 7 -30.97 21.28 -39.84
CA PHE A 7 -32.09 20.31 -39.94
C PHE A 7 -31.72 19.10 -39.07
N ARG A 8 -32.19 18.99 -37.82
CA ARG A 8 -33.50 18.47 -37.40
C ARG A 8 -33.82 17.11 -38.03
N ARG A 9 -33.48 16.02 -37.33
CA ARG A 9 -34.23 14.76 -37.40
C ARG A 9 -34.54 14.28 -35.99
N LEU A 10 -35.73 14.67 -35.53
CA LEU A 10 -36.51 13.93 -34.54
C LEU A 10 -36.76 12.52 -35.10
N SER A 11 -36.58 11.49 -34.28
CA SER A 11 -37.23 10.19 -34.46
C SER A 11 -38.07 9.89 -33.21
N PRO A 12 -39.27 9.29 -33.36
CA PRO A 12 -40.27 9.24 -32.31
C PRO A 12 -40.28 7.90 -31.54
N LEU A 13 -40.67 8.01 -30.27
CA LEU A 13 -41.61 7.12 -29.55
C LEU A 13 -41.53 5.60 -29.79
N LEU A 14 -40.98 4.87 -28.82
CA LEU A 14 -41.48 3.54 -28.38
C LEU A 14 -41.82 3.67 -26.88
N ARG A 15 -43.11 3.78 -26.51
CA ARG A 15 -44.05 2.69 -26.14
C ARG A 15 -43.60 1.97 -24.87
N SER A 16 -44.04 2.45 -23.70
CA SER A 16 -45.23 1.98 -22.97
C SER A 16 -45.15 0.50 -22.59
N GLY A 17 -44.91 0.26 -21.29
CA GLY A 17 -44.82 -1.06 -20.67
C GLY A 17 -44.82 -0.90 -19.15
N SER A 18 -45.88 -0.26 -18.63
CA SER A 18 -46.23 -0.22 -17.22
C SER A 18 -46.65 -1.61 -16.72
N HIS A 19 -45.77 -2.28 -15.99
CA HIS A 19 -46.12 -3.44 -15.17
C HIS A 19 -45.70 -3.19 -13.72
N LEU A 20 -46.69 -2.66 -12.99
CA LEU A 20 -47.04 -2.97 -11.61
C LEU A 20 -46.05 -3.87 -10.85
N VAL A 21 -45.21 -3.26 -10.03
CA VAL A 21 -44.51 -3.95 -8.95
C VAL A 21 -45.45 -3.91 -7.73
N PRO A 22 -45.92 -5.05 -7.20
CA PRO A 22 -46.68 -5.04 -5.96
C PRO A 22 -45.69 -4.83 -4.81
N ALA A 23 -45.63 -3.60 -4.31
CA ALA A 23 -45.11 -3.33 -2.97
C ALA A 23 -46.23 -3.66 -1.99
N LEU A 24 -46.13 -4.80 -1.31
CA LEU A 24 -46.82 -5.12 -0.05
C LEU A 24 -46.31 -6.50 0.41
N ASN A 25 -45.40 -6.53 1.38
CA ASN A 25 -45.64 -7.40 2.52
C ASN A 25 -44.93 -6.92 3.78
N SER A 26 -45.77 -6.63 4.75
CA SER A 26 -45.49 -6.29 6.12
C SER A 26 -44.66 -7.36 6.85
N ALA A 27 -43.76 -6.87 7.69
CA ALA A 27 -43.49 -7.34 9.03
C ALA A 27 -43.61 -8.86 9.31
N LEU A 28 -42.47 -9.54 9.31
CA LEU A 28 -42.21 -10.65 10.21
C LEU A 28 -40.94 -10.33 11.02
N ARG A 29 -41.15 -9.77 12.21
CA ARG A 29 -40.14 -9.74 13.27
C ARG A 29 -39.94 -11.19 13.73
N LEU A 30 -38.77 -11.75 13.46
CA LEU A 30 -38.36 -13.00 14.11
C LEU A 30 -37.67 -12.68 15.44
N PRO A 31 -37.95 -13.48 16.48
CA PRO A 31 -37.50 -13.22 17.84
C PRO A 31 -35.99 -13.36 17.99
N ARG A 32 -35.45 -12.43 18.77
CA ARG A 32 -34.07 -12.35 19.25
C ARG A 32 -33.82 -13.44 20.29
N GLN A 33 -33.65 -14.70 19.90
CA GLN A 33 -33.24 -15.75 20.84
C GLN A 33 -32.14 -16.67 20.28
N ALA A 34 -30.91 -16.31 20.65
CA ALA A 34 -29.93 -17.21 21.25
C ALA A 34 -29.73 -18.58 20.59
N VAL A 35 -28.95 -18.63 19.51
CA VAL A 35 -28.18 -19.84 19.19
C VAL A 35 -26.97 -19.87 20.13
N ILE A 36 -27.16 -20.47 21.30
CA ILE A 36 -26.09 -20.80 22.24
C ILE A 36 -25.34 -22.00 21.64
N ASN A 37 -24.14 -21.77 21.13
CA ASN A 37 -23.29 -22.85 20.66
C ASN A 37 -22.69 -23.59 21.88
N GLN A 38 -23.01 -24.88 22.01
CA GLN A 38 -22.76 -25.72 23.20
C GLN A 38 -21.28 -26.16 23.39
N ASN A 39 -20.32 -25.37 22.93
CA ASN A 39 -18.89 -25.68 23.09
C ASN A 39 -18.17 -24.67 24.01
N LEU A 40 -18.83 -24.24 25.09
CA LEU A 40 -18.25 -23.31 26.05
C LEU A 40 -17.29 -24.01 27.04
N ALA A 41 -17.54 -25.27 27.38
CA ALA A 41 -16.71 -25.99 28.37
C ALA A 41 -15.29 -26.31 27.86
N ALA A 42 -15.11 -26.52 26.55
CA ALA A 42 -13.79 -26.78 25.95
C ALA A 42 -12.92 -25.51 25.79
N ARG A 43 -13.49 -24.31 25.99
CA ARG A 43 -12.78 -23.03 25.87
C ARG A 43 -12.30 -22.46 27.20
N LEU A 44 -12.71 -23.02 28.34
CA LEU A 44 -12.41 -22.48 29.66
C LEU A 44 -11.32 -23.26 30.42
N THR A 45 -10.88 -24.41 29.92
CA THR A 45 -9.82 -25.23 30.55
C THR A 45 -8.54 -25.32 29.72
N GLY A 46 -8.52 -24.66 28.55
CA GLY A 46 -7.37 -24.58 27.66
C GLY A 46 -6.88 -23.15 27.50
N SER A 47 -6.54 -22.47 28.60
CA SER A 47 -5.60 -21.34 28.55
C SER A 47 -4.24 -21.87 28.17
N ARG A 48 -4.08 -22.26 26.90
CA ARG A 48 -2.77 -22.35 26.28
C ARG A 48 -2.51 -20.94 25.80
N SER A 49 -1.77 -20.20 26.60
CA SER A 49 -1.02 -19.03 26.18
C SER A 49 -0.41 -19.34 24.81
N MET A 50 -1.07 -18.86 23.76
CA MET A 50 -0.44 -18.75 22.45
C MET A 50 0.58 -17.64 22.64
N SER A 51 1.83 -18.07 22.84
CA SER A 51 2.97 -17.19 23.00
C SER A 51 2.95 -16.15 21.89
N SER A 52 2.96 -14.89 22.30
CA SER A 52 3.00 -13.68 21.46
C SER A 52 4.30 -13.55 20.65
N ASP A 53 5.04 -14.63 20.44
CA ASP A 53 6.41 -14.61 19.94
C ASP A 53 6.48 -14.57 18.40
N ASN A 54 5.33 -14.58 17.71
CA ASN A 54 5.27 -14.70 16.25
C ASN A 54 4.39 -13.65 15.52
N TYR A 55 3.85 -12.65 16.22
CA TYR A 55 3.17 -11.50 15.56
C TYR A 55 4.16 -10.34 15.23
N ASP A 56 5.40 -10.43 15.73
CA ASP A 56 6.33 -9.29 15.87
C ASP A 56 7.45 -9.22 14.80
N LYS A 57 7.31 -9.89 13.66
CA LYS A 57 8.30 -9.81 12.55
C LYS A 57 7.73 -9.28 11.24
N GLN A 58 6.86 -8.28 11.32
CA GLN A 58 6.60 -7.47 10.13
C GLN A 58 7.87 -6.62 9.84
N PRO A 59 8.27 -6.48 8.57
CA PRO A 59 9.37 -5.57 8.22
C PRO A 59 9.09 -4.19 8.81
N GLU A 60 10.13 -3.57 9.36
CA GLU A 60 10.04 -2.19 9.84
C GLU A 60 9.93 -1.29 8.60
N ILE A 61 8.67 -1.07 8.16
CA ILE A 61 8.31 -0.22 7.02
C ILE A 61 7.87 1.13 7.58
N LEU A 62 8.55 2.17 7.12
CA LEU A 62 8.39 3.54 7.55
C LEU A 62 7.79 4.35 6.40
N ASN A 63 6.58 4.88 6.58
CA ASN A 63 6.07 5.93 5.68
C ASN A 63 6.65 7.26 6.16
N ILE A 64 7.40 7.93 5.30
CA ILE A 64 8.03 9.21 5.60
C ILE A 64 7.03 10.33 5.36
N GLN A 65 6.84 11.19 6.37
CA GLN A 65 5.84 12.27 6.32
C GLN A 65 6.41 13.58 5.76
N ASP A 66 7.66 13.88 6.11
CA ASP A 66 8.34 15.12 5.76
C ASP A 66 9.86 14.96 5.88
N GLU A 67 10.59 16.07 5.69
CA GLU A 67 12.04 16.11 5.78
C GLU A 67 12.58 15.83 7.19
N GLU A 68 11.94 16.34 8.25
CA GLU A 68 12.40 16.11 9.62
C GLU A 68 12.29 14.62 9.98
N ASP A 69 11.18 14.00 9.59
CA ASP A 69 10.94 12.57 9.73
C ASP A 69 11.97 11.75 8.95
N PHE A 70 12.30 12.16 7.72
CA PHE A 70 13.35 11.54 6.91
C PHE A 70 14.73 11.62 7.58
N GLU A 71 15.16 12.81 8.00
CA GLU A 71 16.45 13.01 8.65
C GLU A 71 16.56 12.16 9.92
N LYS A 72 15.50 12.12 10.74
CA LYS A 72 15.49 11.34 11.96
C LYS A 72 15.51 9.84 11.72
N ARG A 73 14.69 9.33 10.82
CA ARG A 73 14.42 7.88 10.68
C ARG A 73 15.25 7.21 9.58
N VAL A 74 15.76 7.96 8.62
CA VAL A 74 16.59 7.43 7.53
C VAL A 74 18.05 7.79 7.76
N ILE A 75 18.36 9.08 7.88
CA ILE A 75 19.75 9.54 8.01
C ILE A 75 20.31 9.23 9.40
N GLY A 76 19.51 9.44 10.44
CA GLY A 76 19.85 9.10 11.83
C GLY A 76 19.73 7.61 12.19
N SER A 77 19.39 6.75 11.23
CA SER A 77 19.19 5.32 11.49
C SER A 77 20.50 4.61 11.85
N ALA A 78 20.47 3.80 12.91
CA ALA A 78 21.55 2.89 13.26
C ALA A 78 21.63 1.64 12.36
N LYS A 79 20.54 1.33 11.64
CA LYS A 79 20.46 0.21 10.69
C LYS A 79 20.51 0.73 9.26
N PRO A 80 21.02 -0.05 8.29
CA PRO A 80 20.84 0.30 6.88
C PRO A 80 19.36 0.44 6.52
N VAL A 81 19.05 1.43 5.67
CA VAL A 81 17.70 1.76 5.24
C VAL A 81 17.62 1.69 3.72
N VAL A 82 16.63 0.96 3.21
CA VAL A 82 16.25 0.99 1.80
C VAL A 82 15.12 2.00 1.66
N VAL A 83 15.33 3.06 0.89
CA VAL A 83 14.38 4.14 0.65
C VAL A 83 13.75 3.95 -0.73
N ASP A 84 12.44 3.74 -0.78
CA ASP A 84 11.62 3.64 -2.00
C ASP A 84 10.92 4.97 -2.25
N PHE A 85 11.44 5.76 -3.21
CA PHE A 85 10.74 6.92 -3.73
C PHE A 85 9.73 6.47 -4.79
N HIS A 86 8.44 6.63 -4.47
CA HIS A 86 7.33 6.14 -5.27
C HIS A 86 6.27 7.22 -5.48
N ALA A 87 5.25 6.88 -6.27
CA ALA A 87 4.03 7.66 -6.38
C ALA A 87 2.81 6.73 -6.52
N THR A 88 1.63 7.17 -6.07
CA THR A 88 0.40 6.36 -6.10
C THR A 88 -0.09 6.05 -7.53
N TRP A 89 0.22 6.91 -8.50
CA TRP A 89 -0.12 6.76 -9.91
C TRP A 89 0.91 5.92 -10.69
N CYS A 90 2.05 5.59 -10.09
CA CYS A 90 3.12 4.86 -10.76
C CYS A 90 2.82 3.35 -10.83
N GLY A 91 2.55 2.85 -12.03
CA GLY A 91 2.31 1.42 -12.29
C GLY A 91 3.48 0.51 -11.86
N PRO A 92 4.72 0.74 -12.33
CA PRO A 92 5.88 -0.07 -11.93
C PRO A 92 6.15 -0.07 -10.42
N CYS A 93 5.87 1.04 -9.73
CA CYS A 93 6.03 1.14 -8.27
C CYS A 93 5.13 0.14 -7.52
N LYS A 94 3.91 -0.11 -8.04
CA LYS A 94 2.98 -1.10 -7.48
C LYS A 94 3.48 -2.54 -7.60
N LEU A 95 4.40 -2.81 -8.52
CA LEU A 95 5.08 -4.10 -8.63
C LEU A 95 6.33 -4.17 -7.76
N LEU A 96 7.13 -3.10 -7.74
CA LEU A 96 8.39 -3.07 -7.00
C LEU A 96 8.20 -3.05 -5.49
N GLY A 97 7.26 -2.24 -4.98
CA GLY A 97 7.02 -2.06 -3.55
C GLY A 97 6.82 -3.38 -2.79
N PRO A 98 5.86 -4.24 -3.19
CA PRO A 98 5.65 -5.54 -2.53
C PRO A 98 6.86 -6.49 -2.59
N ARG A 99 7.68 -6.41 -3.65
CA ARG A 99 8.92 -7.21 -3.76
C ARG A 99 9.97 -6.73 -2.76
N LEU A 100 10.17 -5.41 -2.65
CA LEU A 100 11.05 -4.81 -1.65
C LEU A 100 10.61 -5.18 -0.23
N GLU A 101 9.31 -5.02 0.08
CA GLU A 101 8.74 -5.36 1.39
C GLU A 101 9.00 -6.83 1.76
N THR A 102 8.80 -7.75 0.82
CA THR A 102 9.05 -9.20 1.01
C THR A 102 10.53 -9.49 1.28
N ILE A 103 11.44 -8.91 0.49
CA ILE A 103 12.89 -9.15 0.63
C ILE A 103 13.43 -8.56 1.93
N ILE A 104 12.95 -7.37 2.32
CA ILE A 104 13.34 -6.69 3.56
C ILE A 104 12.79 -7.43 4.78
N ALA A 105 11.57 -7.96 4.72
CA ALA A 105 11.03 -8.84 5.77
C ALA A 105 11.95 -10.05 6.01
N GLY A 106 12.51 -10.62 4.93
CA GLY A 106 13.49 -11.70 4.98
C GLY A 106 14.79 -11.35 5.73
N GLN A 107 15.11 -10.06 5.89
CA GLN A 107 16.31 -9.60 6.63
C GLN A 107 16.12 -9.62 8.15
N LYS A 108 14.95 -9.99 8.65
CA LYS A 108 14.67 -10.18 10.10
C LYS A 108 15.04 -8.95 10.94
N GLY A 109 14.72 -7.77 10.44
CA GLY A 109 14.91 -6.50 11.14
C GLY A 109 16.34 -5.93 11.08
N LYS A 110 17.24 -6.52 10.29
CA LYS A 110 18.59 -5.97 10.04
C LYS A 110 18.60 -4.76 9.10
N VAL A 111 17.58 -4.64 8.27
CA VAL A 111 17.40 -3.57 7.28
C VAL A 111 15.99 -3.00 7.46
N ILE A 112 15.87 -1.68 7.37
CA ILE A 112 14.61 -0.94 7.45
C ILE A 112 14.17 -0.57 6.03
N MET A 113 12.86 -0.50 5.78
CA MET A 113 12.31 0.09 4.55
C MET A 113 11.72 1.46 4.87
N ALA A 114 12.07 2.48 4.11
CA ALA A 114 11.41 3.78 4.11
C ALA A 114 10.70 3.99 2.78
N LYS A 115 9.45 4.46 2.82
CA LYS A 115 8.63 4.78 1.64
C LYS A 115 8.40 6.27 1.62
N VAL A 116 8.76 6.90 0.51
CA VAL A 116 8.62 8.35 0.31
C VAL A 116 7.73 8.55 -0.90
N ASP A 117 6.55 9.10 -0.68
CA ASP A 117 5.70 9.56 -1.79
C ASP A 117 6.23 10.89 -2.30
N ILE A 118 6.60 10.95 -3.58
CA ILE A 118 7.19 12.13 -4.20
C ILE A 118 6.19 13.28 -4.39
N ASP A 119 4.89 12.99 -4.44
CA ASP A 119 3.86 14.03 -4.57
C ASP A 119 3.63 14.73 -3.23
N GLU A 120 3.80 14.00 -2.12
CA GLU A 120 3.70 14.53 -0.75
C GLU A 120 5.01 15.19 -0.30
N ASN A 121 6.16 14.72 -0.81
CA ASN A 121 7.50 15.12 -0.38
C ASN A 121 8.35 15.69 -1.52
N VAL A 122 7.81 16.67 -2.27
CA VAL A 122 8.41 17.21 -3.50
C VAL A 122 9.84 17.75 -3.28
N GLU A 123 10.05 18.57 -2.25
CA GLU A 123 11.35 19.20 -1.97
C GLU A 123 12.42 18.15 -1.59
N LEU A 124 12.02 17.14 -0.82
CA LEU A 124 12.88 16.02 -0.45
C LEU A 124 13.27 15.20 -1.69
N ALA A 125 12.31 14.87 -2.55
CA ALA A 125 12.56 14.17 -3.81
C ALA A 125 13.54 14.96 -4.71
N MET A 126 13.37 16.29 -4.81
CA MET A 126 14.29 17.16 -5.55
C MET A 126 15.69 17.18 -4.96
N ARG A 127 15.82 17.31 -3.62
CA ARG A 127 17.12 17.34 -2.92
C ARG A 127 17.92 16.07 -3.18
N TYR A 128 17.25 14.93 -3.18
CA TYR A 128 17.84 13.63 -3.45
C TYR A 128 17.86 13.29 -4.96
N ASN A 129 17.63 14.29 -5.82
CA ASN A 129 17.72 14.20 -7.28
C ASN A 129 16.88 13.07 -7.89
N VAL A 130 15.68 12.84 -7.35
CA VAL A 130 14.72 11.85 -7.86
C VAL A 130 14.05 12.42 -9.11
N GLN A 131 14.55 12.01 -10.28
CA GLN A 131 14.06 12.48 -11.59
C GLN A 131 12.93 11.59 -12.16
N SER A 132 12.78 10.37 -11.64
CA SER A 132 11.78 9.40 -12.09
C SER A 132 11.48 8.40 -10.99
N VAL A 133 10.26 7.85 -10.98
CA VAL A 133 9.86 6.80 -10.04
C VAL A 133 9.63 5.47 -10.76
N PRO A 134 9.92 4.33 -10.11
CA PRO A 134 10.53 4.23 -8.78
C PRO A 134 12.03 4.56 -8.81
N THR A 135 12.52 5.22 -7.77
CA THR A 135 13.96 5.37 -7.46
C THR A 135 14.20 4.80 -6.07
N VAL A 136 15.20 3.94 -5.94
CA VAL A 136 15.52 3.29 -4.67
C VAL A 136 16.94 3.63 -4.24
N TYR A 137 17.08 4.07 -2.99
CA TYR A 137 18.37 4.34 -2.36
C TYR A 137 18.66 3.39 -1.21
N GLY A 138 19.93 2.99 -1.10
CA GLY A 138 20.46 2.27 0.04
C GLY A 138 21.27 3.22 0.90
N VAL A 139 20.78 3.50 2.11
CA VAL A 139 21.38 4.44 3.05
C VAL A 139 22.00 3.68 4.22
N LYS A 140 23.21 4.05 4.62
CA LYS A 140 23.90 3.53 5.80
C LYS A 140 24.80 4.61 6.37
N ASP A 141 24.87 4.71 7.70
CA ASP A 141 25.69 5.70 8.41
C ASP A 141 25.43 7.14 7.92
N GLY A 142 24.16 7.46 7.68
CA GLY A 142 23.71 8.77 7.20
C GLY A 142 24.08 9.11 5.74
N LYS A 143 24.54 8.14 4.95
CA LYS A 143 24.99 8.37 3.57
C LYS A 143 24.32 7.42 2.59
N VAL A 144 24.03 7.92 1.39
CA VAL A 144 23.62 7.09 0.26
C VAL A 144 24.83 6.28 -0.23
N LEU A 145 24.78 4.96 -0.13
CA LEU A 145 25.85 4.06 -0.58
C LEU A 145 25.63 3.57 -2.01
N THR A 146 24.38 3.31 -2.38
CA THR A 146 24.01 2.75 -3.68
C THR A 146 22.59 3.14 -4.06
N SER A 147 22.29 3.06 -5.35
CA SER A 147 20.98 3.39 -5.91
C SER A 147 20.64 2.56 -7.13
N PHE A 148 19.35 2.46 -7.43
CA PHE A 148 18.86 2.08 -8.74
C PHE A 148 17.57 2.81 -9.09
N ILE A 149 17.25 2.83 -10.38
CA ILE A 149 16.04 3.43 -10.93
C ILE A 149 15.28 2.36 -11.71
N GLY A 150 13.95 2.37 -11.59
CA GLY A 150 13.06 1.48 -12.31
C GLY A 150 12.80 0.14 -11.61
N LEU A 151 12.04 -0.71 -12.27
CA LEU A 151 11.71 -2.05 -11.79
C LEU A 151 12.93 -2.97 -11.91
N LYS A 152 13.16 -3.80 -10.89
CA LYS A 152 14.25 -4.77 -10.82
C LYS A 152 13.72 -6.17 -10.52
N GLU A 153 14.46 -7.18 -10.96
CA GLU A 153 14.16 -8.57 -10.61
C GLU A 153 14.65 -8.89 -9.19
N ASP A 154 14.04 -9.91 -8.58
CA ASP A 154 14.26 -10.26 -7.17
C ASP A 154 15.74 -10.49 -6.83
N ASP A 155 16.52 -11.09 -7.73
CA ASP A 155 17.93 -11.37 -7.48
C ASP A 155 18.80 -10.10 -7.52
N GLU A 156 18.46 -9.12 -8.37
CA GLU A 156 19.09 -7.80 -8.32
C GLU A 156 18.75 -7.08 -7.02
N ILE A 157 17.49 -7.14 -6.57
CA ILE A 157 17.05 -6.51 -5.32
C ILE A 157 17.74 -7.17 -4.11
N LYS A 158 17.82 -8.51 -4.06
CA LYS A 158 18.53 -9.22 -2.99
C LYS A 158 20.01 -8.82 -2.96
N SER A 159 20.66 -8.73 -4.12
CA SER A 159 22.06 -8.33 -4.23
C SER A 159 22.27 -6.88 -3.76
N PHE A 160 21.34 -6.00 -4.12
CA PHE A 160 21.32 -4.61 -3.65
C PHE A 160 21.21 -4.53 -2.12
N VAL A 161 20.26 -5.25 -1.52
CA VAL A 161 20.09 -5.27 -0.05
C VAL A 161 21.30 -5.92 0.64
N ALA A 162 21.88 -6.97 0.05
CA ALA A 162 23.05 -7.63 0.59
C ALA A 162 24.27 -6.70 0.67
N GLY A 163 24.44 -5.79 -0.31
CA GLY A 163 25.52 -4.81 -0.32
C GLY A 163 25.43 -3.75 0.79
N LEU A 164 24.33 -3.67 1.54
CA LEU A 164 24.17 -2.74 2.67
C LEU A 164 24.65 -3.31 4.00
N MET A 165 24.86 -4.63 4.08
CA MET A 165 25.30 -5.32 5.30
C MET A 165 26.82 -5.28 5.42
#